data_AF-A0A954RIK0-F1
#
_entry.id   AF-A0A954RIK0-F1
#
_cell.length_a   1.000
_cell.length_b   1.000
_cell.length_c   1.000
_cell.angle_alpha   90.00
_cell.angle_beta   90.00
_cell.angle_gamma   90.00
#
_symmetry.space_group_name_H-M   'P 1'
#
loop_
_entity.id
_entity.type
_entity.pdbx_description
1 polymer ?
#
loop_
_entity_poly.entity_id
_entity_poly.type
_entity_poly.pdbx_seq_one_letter_code
_entity_poly.pdbx_strand_id
1 'polypeptide(L)'
;MSKRLMSRLLLCIVATCCLGCEPEQQDLGAGTDHFLAAQDAIAAGDKELAIKELDASIAAQPDAWAYFQRGRLLAEKGDDDKALADCVAGQQLDPEHTGLKWLRAELKKPLDGRFKGRNAEPPVGK
;
A
#
# COMPACT_ATOMS: atom_id res chain seq x y z
N MET A 1 -21.99 -57.61 -36.40
CA MET A 1 -22.88 -57.86 -35.24
C MET A 1 -22.17 -57.30 -34.00
N SER A 2 -22.40 -56.06 -33.56
CA SER A 2 -23.55 -55.49 -32.81
C SER A 2 -23.58 -55.85 -31.31
N LYS A 3 -23.59 -54.78 -30.49
CA LYS A 3 -23.99 -54.63 -29.06
C LYS A 3 -22.89 -55.03 -28.04
N ARG A 4 -22.50 -54.20 -27.05
CA ARG A 4 -23.34 -53.42 -26.12
C ARG A 4 -22.64 -52.15 -25.60
N LEU A 5 -23.39 -51.05 -25.69
CA LEU A 5 -23.37 -49.87 -24.82
C LEU A 5 -23.70 -50.28 -23.37
N MET A 6 -22.93 -49.83 -22.36
CA MET A 6 -23.35 -49.44 -20.99
C MET A 6 -22.10 -48.87 -20.29
N SER A 7 -21.96 -47.54 -20.19
CA SER A 7 -22.41 -46.73 -19.04
C SER A 7 -21.59 -46.96 -17.76
N ARG A 8 -20.70 -46.02 -17.44
CA ARG A 8 -20.53 -45.37 -16.10
C ARG A 8 -19.22 -44.59 -16.02
N LEU A 9 -19.35 -43.27 -16.05
CA LEU A 9 -18.80 -42.33 -15.06
C LEU A 9 -17.57 -42.82 -14.26
N LEU A 10 -16.37 -42.34 -14.60
CA LEU A 10 -15.27 -42.07 -13.66
C LEU A 10 -14.27 -41.16 -14.38
N LEU A 11 -14.49 -39.86 -14.30
CA LEU A 11 -13.73 -38.95 -13.44
C LEU A 11 -12.21 -39.06 -13.66
N CYS A 12 -11.74 -38.09 -14.43
CA CYS A 12 -10.37 -37.71 -14.65
C CYS A 12 -9.56 -37.74 -13.34
N ILE A 13 -8.55 -38.59 -13.26
CA ILE A 13 -7.37 -38.31 -12.45
C ILE A 13 -6.18 -38.55 -13.37
N VAL A 14 -5.88 -37.55 -14.20
CA VAL A 14 -4.60 -37.47 -14.88
C VAL A 14 -3.57 -37.32 -13.78
N ALA A 15 -2.75 -38.34 -13.63
CA ALA A 15 -1.55 -38.31 -12.82
C ALA A 15 -0.59 -37.27 -13.43
N THR A 16 -0.56 -36.08 -12.86
CA THR A 16 0.56 -35.15 -13.08
C THR A 16 1.56 -35.38 -11.97
N CYS A 17 2.70 -35.96 -12.35
CA CYS A 17 3.89 -36.16 -11.55
C CYS A 17 4.29 -34.92 -10.77
N CYS A 18 4.95 -35.15 -9.63
CA CYS A 18 5.70 -34.19 -8.82
C CYS A 18 6.27 -33.01 -9.63
N LEU A 19 5.53 -31.91 -9.68
CA LEU A 19 5.95 -30.63 -10.24
C LEU A 19 5.40 -29.58 -9.29
N GLY A 20 6.32 -28.80 -8.73
CA GLY A 20 6.02 -27.50 -8.17
C GLY A 20 5.00 -27.51 -7.05
N CYS A 21 5.50 -27.46 -5.81
CA CYS A 21 4.96 -26.46 -4.91
C CYS A 21 5.23 -25.10 -5.60
N GLU A 22 4.40 -24.68 -6.56
CA GLU A 22 4.33 -23.28 -6.91
C GLU A 22 3.61 -22.67 -5.71
N PRO A 23 4.30 -21.91 -4.84
CA PRO A 23 3.54 -21.07 -3.92
C PRO A 23 2.66 -20.25 -4.84
N GLU A 24 1.34 -20.31 -4.62
CA GLU A 24 0.38 -19.40 -5.23
C GLU A 24 0.86 -18.00 -4.88
N GLN A 25 1.68 -17.43 -5.76
CA GLN A 25 2.20 -16.08 -5.64
C GLN A 25 0.95 -15.23 -5.81
N GLN A 26 0.38 -14.82 -4.67
CA GLN A 26 -0.71 -13.87 -4.64
C GLN A 26 -0.18 -12.64 -5.38
N ASP A 27 -0.56 -12.49 -6.64
CA ASP A 27 -0.38 -11.28 -7.41
C ASP A 27 -1.29 -10.22 -6.77
N LEU A 28 -0.83 -9.68 -5.64
CA LEU A 28 -1.47 -8.58 -4.93
C LEU A 28 -1.33 -7.27 -5.74
N GLY A 29 -0.74 -7.33 -6.94
CA GLY A 29 -0.46 -6.23 -7.85
C GLY A 29 0.83 -5.52 -7.47
N ALA A 30 1.62 -5.10 -8.47
CA ALA A 30 2.87 -4.36 -8.29
C ALA A 30 2.74 -3.15 -7.35
N GLY A 31 1.56 -2.52 -7.27
CA GLY A 31 1.29 -1.43 -6.32
C GLY A 31 1.38 -1.84 -4.84
N THR A 32 0.95 -3.05 -4.51
CA THR A 32 1.04 -3.61 -3.15
C THR A 32 2.49 -3.95 -2.79
N ASP A 33 3.25 -4.53 -3.72
CA ASP A 33 4.67 -4.85 -3.50
C ASP A 33 5.48 -3.59 -3.20
N HIS A 34 5.27 -2.53 -3.99
CA HIS A 34 5.89 -1.24 -3.76
C HIS A 34 5.44 -0.62 -2.41
N PHE A 35 4.18 -0.78 -2.00
CA PHE A 35 3.72 -0.28 -0.70
C PHE A 35 4.37 -1.01 0.48
N LEU A 36 4.58 -2.33 0.37
CA LEU A 36 5.28 -3.11 1.38
C LEU A 36 6.76 -2.74 1.45
N ALA A 37 7.43 -2.62 0.30
CA ALA A 37 8.81 -2.17 0.22
C ALA A 37 9.01 -0.77 0.83
N ALA A 38 8.05 0.13 0.61
CA ALA A 38 8.04 1.44 1.25
C ALA A 38 7.95 1.35 2.78
N GLN A 39 7.10 0.48 3.32
CA GLN A 39 6.98 0.28 4.77
C GLN A 39 8.29 -0.27 5.37
N ASP A 40 8.92 -1.22 4.70
CA ASP A 40 10.23 -1.75 5.12
C ASP A 40 11.31 -0.66 5.10
N ALA A 41 11.31 0.19 4.07
CA ALA A 41 12.22 1.34 3.99
C ALA A 41 11.96 2.37 5.10
N ILE A 42 10.70 2.67 5.42
CA ILE A 42 10.33 3.52 6.57
C ILE A 42 10.86 2.92 7.87
N ALA A 43 10.68 1.62 8.08
CA ALA A 43 11.16 0.92 9.27
C ALA A 43 12.69 0.92 9.36
N ALA A 44 13.39 0.84 8.22
CA ALA A 44 14.84 0.96 8.12
C ALA A 44 15.35 2.42 8.26
N GLY A 45 14.45 3.41 8.18
CA GLY A 45 14.79 4.83 8.20
C GLY A 45 15.30 5.38 6.86
N ASP A 46 15.22 4.61 5.78
CA ASP A 46 15.59 5.03 4.42
C ASP A 46 14.41 5.78 3.79
N LYS A 47 14.34 7.09 4.07
CA LYS A 47 13.23 7.94 3.64
C LYS A 47 13.21 8.15 2.13
N GLU A 48 14.38 8.20 1.50
CA GLU A 48 14.52 8.38 0.06
C GLU A 48 13.98 7.16 -0.69
N LEU A 49 14.35 5.95 -0.26
CA LEU A 49 13.81 4.72 -0.82
C LEU A 49 12.30 4.62 -0.54
N ALA A 50 11.86 4.92 0.68
CA ALA A 50 10.43 4.90 1.02
C ALA A 50 9.60 5.80 0.10
N ILE A 51 10.05 7.04 -0.14
CA ILE A 51 9.35 7.96 -1.07
C ILE A 51 9.30 7.38 -2.48
N LYS A 52 10.40 6.82 -2.98
CA LYS A 52 10.46 6.23 -4.32
C LYS A 52 9.50 5.04 -4.47
N GLU A 53 9.46 4.17 -3.47
CA GLU A 53 8.54 3.02 -3.49
C GLU A 53 7.08 3.47 -3.33
N LEU A 54 6.81 4.52 -2.53
CA LEU A 54 5.48 5.12 -2.45
C LEU A 54 5.05 5.76 -3.78
N ASP A 55 5.96 6.42 -4.49
CA ASP A 55 5.69 6.96 -5.83
C ASP A 55 5.26 5.84 -6.79
N ALA A 56 5.99 4.73 -6.81
CA ALA A 56 5.67 3.57 -7.63
C ALA A 56 4.35 2.90 -7.22
N SER A 57 4.10 2.78 -5.92
CA SER A 57 2.86 2.26 -5.37
C SER A 57 1.66 3.10 -5.79
N ILE A 58 1.72 4.43 -5.61
CA ILE A 58 0.66 5.37 -5.98
C ILE A 58 0.41 5.35 -7.50
N ALA A 59 1.47 5.25 -8.31
CA ALA A 59 1.34 5.19 -9.77
C ALA A 59 0.65 3.91 -10.24
N ALA A 60 0.89 2.78 -9.57
CA ALA A 60 0.28 1.50 -9.89
C ALA A 60 -1.15 1.39 -9.35
N GLN A 61 -1.36 1.77 -8.09
CA GLN A 61 -2.66 1.77 -7.42
C GLN A 61 -2.71 2.92 -6.40
N PRO A 62 -3.41 4.02 -6.72
CA PRO A 62 -3.59 5.12 -5.78
C PRO A 62 -4.37 4.67 -4.54
N ASP A 63 -3.81 4.91 -3.37
CA ASP A 63 -4.42 4.60 -2.08
C ASP A 63 -4.17 5.73 -1.06
N ALA A 64 -5.13 5.95 -0.16
CA ALA A 64 -5.08 7.03 0.82
C ALA A 64 -3.92 6.86 1.83
N TRP A 65 -3.58 5.62 2.21
CA TRP A 65 -2.42 5.35 3.08
C TRP A 65 -1.12 5.65 2.36
N ALA A 66 -0.98 5.29 1.08
CA ALA A 66 0.22 5.59 0.32
C ALA A 66 0.46 7.11 0.23
N TYR A 67 -0.59 7.89 -0.06
CA TYR A 67 -0.52 9.35 0.00
C TYR A 67 -0.19 9.88 1.41
N PHE A 68 -0.79 9.30 2.46
CA PHE A 68 -0.51 9.71 3.83
C PHE A 68 0.96 9.48 4.22
N GLN A 69 1.50 8.31 3.91
CA GLN A 69 2.90 7.97 4.24
C GLN A 69 3.85 8.88 3.46
N ARG A 70 3.62 9.09 2.15
CA ARG A 70 4.50 9.94 1.33
C ARG A 70 4.42 11.39 1.78
N GLY A 71 3.22 11.90 2.02
CA GLY A 71 2.99 13.24 2.51
C GLY A 71 3.67 13.49 3.86
N ARG A 72 3.69 12.49 4.77
CA ARG A 72 4.37 12.62 6.07
C ARG A 72 5.89 12.71 5.90
N LEU A 73 6.49 11.86 5.06
CA LEU A 73 7.92 11.91 4.77
C LEU A 73 8.33 13.24 4.10
N LEU A 74 7.50 13.75 3.19
CA LEU A 74 7.71 15.05 2.55
C LEU A 74 7.60 16.21 3.55
N ALA A 75 6.63 16.16 4.46
CA ALA A 75 6.47 17.16 5.52
C ALA A 75 7.66 17.18 6.49
N GLU A 76 8.23 16.01 6.82
CA GLU A 76 9.45 15.91 7.62
C GLU A 76 10.68 16.49 6.91
N LYS A 77 10.70 16.45 5.57
CA LYS A 77 11.74 17.05 4.73
C LYS A 77 11.54 18.56 4.51
N GLY A 78 10.38 19.10 4.89
CA GLY A 78 9.99 20.49 4.66
C GLY A 78 9.42 20.76 3.26
N ASP A 79 9.13 19.72 2.48
CA ASP A 79 8.51 19.79 1.16
C ASP A 79 6.97 19.95 1.30
N ASP A 80 6.54 21.02 1.97
CA ASP A 80 5.16 21.22 2.44
C ASP A 80 4.12 21.28 1.32
N ASP A 81 4.47 21.88 0.18
CA ASP A 81 3.58 21.99 -0.97
C ASP A 81 3.21 20.60 -1.51
N LYS A 82 4.19 19.70 -1.58
CA LYS A 82 3.96 18.33 -2.04
C LYS A 82 3.21 17.52 -0.98
N ALA A 83 3.55 17.69 0.29
CA ALA A 83 2.84 17.05 1.39
C ALA A 83 1.35 17.46 1.42
N LEU A 84 1.05 18.74 1.17
CA LEU A 84 -0.33 19.23 1.08
C LEU A 84 -1.07 18.69 -0.15
N ALA A 85 -0.38 18.57 -1.29
CA ALA A 85 -0.93 17.95 -2.48
C ALA A 85 -1.31 16.48 -2.22
N ASP A 86 -0.44 15.71 -1.54
CA ASP A 86 -0.74 14.34 -1.11
C ASP A 86 -1.92 14.28 -0.13
N CYS A 87 -2.00 15.24 0.80
CA CYS A 87 -3.16 15.34 1.68
C CYS A 87 -4.46 15.53 0.89
N VAL A 88 -4.46 16.37 -0.14
CA VAL A 88 -5.64 16.59 -0.99
C VAL A 88 -5.99 15.33 -1.79
N ALA A 89 -5.01 14.70 -2.43
CA ALA A 89 -5.23 13.51 -3.25
C ALA A 89 -5.74 12.33 -2.40
N GLY A 90 -5.13 12.08 -1.24
CA GLY A 90 -5.58 11.03 -0.32
C GLY A 90 -6.99 11.30 0.22
N GLN A 91 -7.35 12.55 0.53
CA GLN A 91 -8.69 12.91 1.00
C GLN A 91 -9.77 12.77 -0.08
N GLN A 92 -9.40 12.85 -1.37
CA GLN A 92 -10.34 12.54 -2.45
C GLN A 92 -10.67 11.04 -2.51
N LEU A 93 -9.74 10.17 -2.09
CA LEU A 93 -9.94 8.72 -2.04
C LEU A 93 -10.66 8.26 -0.76
N ASP A 94 -10.23 8.78 0.39
CA ASP A 94 -10.84 8.50 1.69
C ASP A 94 -11.01 9.81 2.47
N PRO A 95 -12.20 10.45 2.36
CA PRO A 95 -12.48 11.72 3.04
C PRO A 95 -12.39 11.62 4.57
N GLU A 96 -12.57 10.42 5.13
CA GLU A 96 -12.61 10.22 6.57
C GLU A 96 -11.25 9.91 7.18
N HIS A 97 -10.25 9.55 6.37
CA HIS A 97 -8.89 9.21 6.81
C HIS A 97 -8.30 10.25 7.78
N THR A 98 -8.31 9.88 9.05
CA THR A 98 -7.90 10.70 10.19
C THR A 98 -6.42 11.06 10.13
N GLY A 99 -5.56 10.15 9.66
CA GLY A 99 -4.13 10.43 9.41
C GLY A 99 -3.87 11.61 8.46
N LEU A 100 -4.62 11.73 7.36
CA LEU A 100 -4.51 12.86 6.43
C LEU A 100 -5.00 14.17 7.06
N LYS A 101 -6.13 14.13 7.80
CA LYS A 101 -6.64 15.29 8.56
C LYS A 101 -5.62 15.76 9.59
N TRP A 102 -5.00 14.83 10.30
CA TRP A 102 -3.94 15.08 11.27
C TRP A 102 -2.69 15.68 10.61
N LEU A 103 -2.21 15.12 9.49
CA LEU A 103 -1.03 15.61 8.78
C LEU A 103 -1.23 17.05 8.28
N ARG A 104 -2.42 17.37 7.76
CA ARG A 104 -2.76 18.76 7.38
C ARG A 104 -2.73 19.71 8.57
N ALA A 105 -3.07 19.24 9.77
CA ALA A 105 -2.98 20.06 10.98
C ALA A 105 -1.51 20.28 11.39
N GLU A 106 -0.64 19.27 11.26
CA GLU A 106 0.80 19.42 11.47
C GLU A 106 1.42 20.42 10.48
N LEU A 107 1.06 20.37 9.19
CA LEU A 107 1.58 21.29 8.17
C LEU A 107 1.27 22.77 8.44
N LYS A 108 0.24 23.08 9.25
CA LYS A 108 -0.06 24.47 9.68
C LYS A 108 0.88 24.99 10.76
N LYS A 109 1.58 24.10 11.46
CA LYS A 109 2.57 24.47 12.47
C LYS A 109 3.89 24.85 11.79
N PRO A 110 4.71 25.70 12.43
CA PRO A 110 6.08 25.90 11.96
C PRO A 110 6.85 24.59 12.01
N LEU A 111 7.79 24.39 11.07
CA LEU A 111 8.50 23.12 10.86
C LEU A 111 9.15 22.57 12.14
N ASP A 112 9.71 23.44 12.98
CA ASP A 112 10.34 23.09 14.25
C ASP A 112 9.35 22.66 15.35
N GLY A 113 8.06 22.97 15.20
CA GLY A 113 6.98 22.61 16.13
C GLY A 113 6.17 21.38 15.73
N ARG A 114 6.43 20.79 14.56
CA ARG A 114 5.70 19.61 14.05
C ARG A 114 6.12 18.32 14.76
N PHE A 115 5.20 17.35 14.80
CA PHE A 115 5.47 15.98 15.27
C PHE A 115 6.04 15.92 16.70
N LYS A 116 5.60 16.84 17.56
CA LYS A 116 6.04 16.99 18.95
C LYS A 116 4.86 17.07 19.92
N GLY A 117 5.09 16.59 21.15
CA GLY A 117 4.12 16.66 22.25
C GLY A 117 3.06 15.54 22.23
N ARG A 118 1.95 15.75 22.94
CA ARG A 118 0.93 14.71 23.19
C ARG A 118 0.25 14.14 21.94
N ASN A 119 0.28 14.85 20.82
CA ASN A 119 -0.34 14.45 19.55
C ASN A 119 0.70 14.35 18.43
N ALA A 120 1.96 14.02 18.79
CA ALA A 120 3.07 13.89 17.86
C ALA A 120 2.91 12.74 16.86
N GLU A 121 2.11 11.74 17.24
CA GLU A 121 1.84 10.56 16.43
C GLU A 121 0.49 10.70 15.72
N PRO A 122 0.38 10.15 14.51
CA PRO A 122 -0.89 10.10 13.82
C PRO A 122 -1.90 9.20 14.54
N PRO A 123 -3.20 9.51 14.44
CA PRO A 123 -4.25 8.64 14.98
C PRO A 123 -4.20 7.25 14.32
N VAL A 124 -4.43 6.21 15.12
CA VAL A 124 -4.54 4.83 14.65
C VAL A 124 -5.99 4.57 14.23
N GLY A 125 -6.26 4.50 12.92
CA GLY A 125 -7.59 4.22 12.39
C GLY A 125 -7.87 4.88 11.04
N LYS A 126 -9.03 4.55 10.45
CA LYS A 126 -9.64 5.36 9.39
C LYS A 126 -10.27 6.58 10.03
#